data_AF-A0A7D5RC00-F1
#
_entry.id   AF-A0A7D5RC00-F1
#
_cell.length_a   1.000
_cell.length_b   1.000
_cell.length_c   1.000
_cell.angle_alpha   90.00
_cell.angle_beta   90.00
_cell.angle_gamma   90.00
#
_symmetry.space_group_name_H-M   'P 1'
#
loop_
_entity.id
_entity.type
_entity.pdbx_description
1 polymer ?
#
loop_
_entity_poly.entity_id
_entity_poly.type
_entity_poly.pdbx_seq_one_letter_code
_entity_poly.pdbx_strand_id
1 'polypeptide(L)'
;MSEVDDEREEATKVTLNLLEEWGSASKFIWFRELHRITDIDKGLLRNILNELKKSKEVKEMHGTNNRIFFCLKKYYIKCRDVEFRFKGKQIMLKDGSKTKIIQGSTNATERTRKRIEKQKNRRNSKSMTKRKRPHKS
;
A
#
# COMPACT_ATOMS: atom_id res chain seq x y z
N MET A 1 -19.34 -17.05 23.98
CA MET A 1 -19.07 -16.12 22.87
C MET A 1 -20.28 -15.24 22.72
N SER A 2 -20.08 -13.93 22.56
CA SER A 2 -21.17 -13.00 22.21
C SER A 2 -21.46 -13.11 20.72
N GLU A 3 -22.70 -12.97 20.29
CA GLU A 3 -23.11 -12.99 18.86
C GLU A 3 -22.26 -12.06 17.97
N VAL A 4 -21.81 -10.93 18.53
CA VAL A 4 -20.91 -9.97 17.86
C VAL A 4 -19.53 -10.54 17.53
N ASP A 5 -19.05 -11.51 18.31
CA ASP A 5 -17.76 -12.18 18.07
C ASP A 5 -17.91 -13.23 16.96
N ASP A 6 -19.04 -13.92 16.91
CA ASP A 6 -19.35 -14.93 15.89
C ASP A 6 -19.49 -14.30 14.50
N GLU A 7 -20.20 -13.16 14.38
CA GLU A 7 -20.31 -12.41 13.12
C GLU A 7 -18.94 -11.94 12.61
N ARG A 8 -18.06 -11.55 13.54
CA ARG A 8 -16.72 -11.08 13.22
C ARG A 8 -15.81 -12.22 12.78
N GLU A 9 -15.88 -13.36 13.45
CA GLU A 9 -15.15 -14.57 13.06
C GLU A 9 -15.57 -15.04 11.66
N GLU A 10 -16.88 -15.03 11.37
CA GLU A 10 -17.40 -15.40 10.06
C GLU A 10 -16.95 -14.43 8.97
N ALA A 11 -17.06 -13.12 9.20
CA ALA A 11 -16.55 -12.08 8.30
C ALA A 11 -15.04 -12.22 8.05
N THR A 12 -14.28 -12.59 9.08
CA THR A 12 -12.83 -12.83 8.98
C THR A 12 -12.54 -14.04 8.10
N LYS A 13 -13.28 -15.14 8.29
CA LYS A 13 -13.15 -16.37 7.50
C LYS A 13 -13.49 -16.12 6.03
N VAL A 14 -14.58 -15.40 5.74
CA VAL A 14 -14.95 -15.00 4.38
C VAL A 14 -13.84 -14.15 3.73
N THR A 15 -13.30 -13.18 4.47
CA THR A 15 -12.21 -12.33 3.99
C THR A 15 -10.95 -13.15 3.66
N LEU A 16 -10.57 -14.08 4.53
CA LEU A 16 -9.41 -14.96 4.32
C LEU A 16 -9.61 -15.89 3.13
N ASN A 17 -10.79 -16.49 2.98
CA ASN A 17 -11.11 -17.36 1.84
C ASN A 17 -11.01 -16.59 0.51
N LEU A 18 -11.54 -15.38 0.45
CA LEU A 18 -11.45 -14.58 -0.77
C LEU A 18 -10.00 -14.15 -1.08
N LEU A 19 -9.22 -13.82 -0.04
CA LEU A 19 -7.79 -13.54 -0.22
C LEU A 19 -6.99 -14.78 -0.66
N GLU A 20 -7.41 -15.98 -0.22
CA GLU A 20 -6.86 -17.26 -0.65
C GLU A 20 -7.12 -17.50 -2.14
N GLU A 21 -8.38 -17.36 -2.58
CA GLU A 21 -8.78 -17.52 -3.98
C GLU A 21 -7.99 -16.59 -4.90
N TRP A 22 -7.94 -15.30 -4.57
CA TRP A 22 -7.21 -14.31 -5.37
C TRP A 22 -5.70 -14.51 -5.33
N GLY A 23 -5.16 -14.88 -4.16
CA GLY A 23 -3.74 -15.18 -4.00
C GLY A 23 -3.31 -16.43 -4.78
N SER A 24 -4.15 -17.46 -4.83
CA SER A 24 -3.92 -18.67 -5.64
C SER A 24 -3.88 -18.35 -7.14
N ALA A 25 -4.71 -17.40 -7.59
CA ALA A 25 -4.69 -16.83 -8.93
C ALA A 25 -3.54 -15.82 -9.15
N SER A 26 -2.64 -15.67 -8.16
CA SER A 26 -1.51 -14.73 -8.18
C SER A 26 -1.90 -13.26 -8.40
N LYS A 27 -3.05 -12.85 -7.85
CA LYS A 27 -3.57 -11.48 -7.94
C LYS A 27 -3.64 -10.84 -6.56
N PHE A 28 -3.52 -9.52 -6.54
CA PHE A 28 -3.89 -8.73 -5.37
C PHE A 28 -5.33 -8.24 -5.51
N ILE A 29 -6.02 -8.07 -4.38
CA ILE A 29 -7.37 -7.52 -4.34
C ILE A 29 -7.36 -6.10 -3.78
N TRP A 30 -8.09 -5.19 -4.41
CA TRP A 30 -8.26 -3.82 -3.91
C TRP A 30 -9.25 -3.79 -2.75
N PHE A 31 -9.00 -2.98 -1.71
CA PHE A 31 -9.92 -2.81 -0.58
C PHE A 31 -11.40 -2.62 -0.97
N ARG A 32 -11.68 -1.78 -1.97
CA ARG A 32 -13.06 -1.52 -2.40
C ARG A 32 -13.68 -2.70 -3.15
N GLU A 33 -12.86 -3.42 -3.90
CA GLU A 33 -13.32 -4.63 -4.59
C GLU A 33 -13.61 -5.74 -3.56
N LEU A 34 -12.75 -5.88 -2.56
CA LEU A 34 -12.94 -6.79 -1.44
C LEU A 34 -14.28 -6.50 -0.73
N HIS A 35 -14.50 -5.24 -0.34
CA HIS A 35 -15.78 -4.80 0.25
C HIS A 35 -16.99 -5.07 -0.66
N ARG A 36 -16.84 -4.90 -1.97
CA ARG A 36 -17.94 -5.10 -2.93
C ARG A 36 -18.31 -6.57 -3.08
N ILE A 37 -17.34 -7.47 -3.00
CA ILE A 37 -17.57 -8.91 -3.14
C ILE A 37 -18.12 -9.50 -1.85
N THR A 38 -17.58 -9.09 -0.70
CA THR A 38 -17.97 -9.67 0.60
C THR A 38 -19.20 -9.03 1.21
N ASP A 39 -19.59 -7.83 0.77
CA ASP A 39 -20.70 -7.02 1.32
C ASP A 39 -20.62 -6.82 2.85
N ILE A 40 -19.40 -6.87 3.39
CA ILE A 40 -19.12 -6.64 4.83
C ILE A 40 -19.04 -5.14 5.06
N ASP A 41 -19.58 -4.66 6.20
CA ASP A 41 -19.44 -3.26 6.59
C ASP A 41 -17.98 -2.78 6.51
N LYS A 42 -17.79 -1.60 5.94
CA LYS A 42 -16.47 -1.03 5.66
C LYS A 42 -15.61 -0.84 6.91
N GLY A 43 -16.23 -0.49 8.04
CA GLY A 43 -15.54 -0.34 9.32
C GLY A 43 -15.07 -1.69 9.83
N LEU A 44 -15.95 -2.69 9.82
CA LEU A 44 -15.65 -4.06 10.23
C LEU A 44 -14.53 -4.67 9.37
N LEU A 45 -14.64 -4.59 8.04
CA LEU A 45 -13.61 -5.10 7.12
C LEU A 45 -12.25 -4.44 7.36
N ARG A 46 -12.22 -3.14 7.68
CA ARG A 46 -10.97 -2.45 7.98
C ARG A 46 -10.36 -2.89 9.30
N ASN A 47 -11.17 -3.17 10.32
CA ASN A 47 -10.70 -3.71 11.59
C ASN A 47 -10.09 -5.10 11.40
N ILE A 48 -10.79 -5.99 10.69
CA ILE A 48 -10.31 -7.34 10.34
C ILE A 48 -8.95 -7.25 9.62
N LEU A 49 -8.85 -6.45 8.56
CA LEU A 49 -7.59 -6.32 7.82
C LEU A 49 -6.45 -5.71 8.65
N ASN A 50 -6.76 -4.78 9.55
CA ASN A 50 -5.75 -4.21 10.45
C ASN A 50 -5.22 -5.25 11.45
N GLU A 51 -6.07 -6.17 11.92
CA GLU A 51 -5.67 -7.27 12.78
C GLU A 51 -4.87 -8.32 12.03
N LEU A 52 -5.36 -8.77 10.87
CA LEU A 52 -4.62 -9.69 10.01
C LEU A 52 -3.24 -9.12 9.60
N LYS A 53 -3.14 -7.79 9.47
CA LYS A 53 -1.87 -7.09 9.26
C LYS A 53 -0.97 -7.14 10.49
N LYS A 54 -1.50 -6.92 11.70
CA LYS A 54 -0.74 -7.04 12.95
C LYS A 54 -0.20 -8.47 13.13
N SER A 55 -1.02 -9.47 12.82
CA SER A 55 -0.67 -10.90 12.84
C SER A 55 0.30 -11.33 11.72
N LYS A 56 0.64 -10.41 10.79
CA LYS A 56 1.53 -10.63 9.65
C LYS A 56 1.03 -11.70 8.66
N GLU A 57 -0.26 -12.02 8.68
CA GLU A 57 -0.89 -12.96 7.74
C GLU A 57 -1.14 -12.31 6.38
N VAL A 58 -1.50 -11.02 6.40
CA VAL A 58 -1.79 -10.22 5.21
C VAL A 58 -0.67 -9.22 4.95
N LYS A 59 -0.35 -9.02 3.67
CA LYS A 59 0.52 -7.96 3.17
C LYS A 59 -0.30 -6.93 2.41
N GLU A 60 -0.06 -5.66 2.70
CA GLU A 60 -0.62 -4.54 1.95
C GLU A 60 0.37 -4.04 0.92
N MET A 61 -0.15 -3.54 -0.20
CA MET A 61 0.61 -2.80 -1.20
C MET A 61 -0.15 -1.54 -1.58
N HIS A 62 0.58 -0.44 -1.72
CA HIS A 62 0.02 0.82 -2.21
C HIS A 62 0.18 0.88 -3.74
N GLY A 63 -0.93 1.07 -4.44
CA GLY A 63 -0.96 1.33 -5.87
C GLY A 63 -1.10 2.82 -6.19
N THR A 64 -1.36 3.12 -7.47
CA THR A 64 -1.72 4.48 -7.90
C THR A 64 -3.06 4.94 -7.31
N ASN A 65 -3.26 6.27 -7.25
CA ASN A 65 -4.49 6.91 -6.78
C ASN A 65 -4.90 6.51 -5.35
N ASN A 66 -3.93 6.32 -4.45
CA ASN A 66 -4.15 5.92 -3.05
C ASN A 66 -4.93 4.60 -2.89
N ARG A 67 -4.90 3.72 -3.91
CA ARG A 67 -5.51 2.40 -3.83
C ARG A 67 -4.64 1.48 -2.97
N ILE A 68 -5.27 0.77 -2.03
CA ILE A 68 -4.60 -0.17 -1.13
C ILE A 68 -5.02 -1.58 -1.53
N PHE A 69 -4.03 -2.37 -1.91
CA PHE A 69 -4.18 -3.75 -2.34
C PHE A 69 -3.74 -4.70 -1.22
N PHE A 70 -4.40 -5.86 -1.13
CA PHE A 70 -4.13 -6.86 -0.10
C PHE A 70 -3.87 -8.23 -0.74
N CYS A 71 -3.02 -9.02 -0.10
CA CYS A 71 -2.85 -10.45 -0.38
C CYS A 71 -2.37 -11.17 0.88
N LEU A 72 -2.52 -12.50 0.93
CA LEU A 72 -1.89 -13.30 1.97
C LEU A 72 -0.37 -13.34 1.78
N LYS A 73 0.36 -13.33 2.90
CA LYS A 73 1.84 -13.31 2.92
C LYS A 73 2.45 -14.48 2.14
N LYS A 74 1.83 -15.67 2.16
CA LYS A 74 2.30 -16.84 1.40
C LYS A 74 2.29 -16.63 -0.11
N TYR A 75 1.35 -15.84 -0.62
CA TYR A 75 1.24 -15.53 -2.05
C TYR A 75 1.99 -14.26 -2.45
N TYR A 76 2.45 -13.47 -1.48
CA TYR A 76 3.08 -12.19 -1.73
C TYR A 76 4.18 -12.24 -2.78
N ILE A 77 5.11 -13.19 -2.70
CA ILE A 77 6.22 -13.31 -3.65
C ILE A 77 5.69 -13.64 -5.05
N LYS A 78 4.74 -14.59 -5.16
CA LYS A 78 4.14 -14.99 -6.44
C LYS A 78 3.33 -13.86 -7.07
N CYS A 79 2.43 -13.22 -6.32
CA CYS A 79 1.64 -12.08 -6.80
C CYS A 79 2.55 -10.93 -7.20
N ARG A 80 3.58 -10.64 -6.38
CA ARG A 80 4.58 -9.62 -6.66
C ARG A 80 5.34 -9.91 -7.96
N ASP A 81 5.80 -11.14 -8.17
CA ASP A 81 6.56 -11.54 -9.37
C ASP A 81 5.72 -11.49 -10.64
N VAL A 82 4.44 -11.88 -10.55
CA VAL A 82 3.47 -11.72 -11.65
C VAL A 82 3.26 -10.23 -11.96
N GLU A 83 3.06 -9.38 -10.96
CA GLU A 83 2.99 -7.93 -11.16
C GLU A 83 4.29 -7.31 -11.70
N PHE A 84 5.46 -7.83 -11.30
CA PHE A 84 6.76 -7.45 -11.86
C PHE A 84 6.87 -7.83 -13.35
N ARG A 85 6.24 -8.92 -13.78
CA ARG A 85 6.09 -9.27 -15.20
C ARG A 85 5.23 -8.24 -15.97
N PHE A 86 4.36 -7.51 -15.27
CA PHE A 86 3.52 -6.44 -15.82
C PHE A 86 4.04 -5.02 -15.51
N LYS A 87 5.30 -4.86 -15.07
CA LYS A 87 5.91 -3.56 -14.75
C LYS A 87 5.72 -2.54 -15.88
N GLY A 88 5.02 -1.44 -15.59
CA GLY A 88 4.71 -0.36 -16.55
C GLY A 88 3.44 -0.55 -17.38
N LYS A 89 2.84 -1.75 -17.39
CA LYS A 89 1.57 -2.03 -18.07
C LYS A 89 0.38 -1.61 -17.20
N GLN A 90 -0.63 -1.01 -17.81
CA GLN A 90 -1.87 -0.68 -17.13
C GLN A 90 -2.64 -1.97 -16.86
N ILE A 91 -3.01 -2.20 -15.60
CA ILE A 91 -3.90 -3.29 -15.23
C ILE A 91 -5.31 -2.70 -15.20
N MET A 92 -6.19 -3.20 -16.06
CA MET A 92 -7.62 -2.88 -15.98
C MET A 92 -8.21 -3.66 -14.81
N LEU A 93 -8.80 -2.94 -13.87
CA LEU A 93 -9.66 -3.52 -12.85
C LEU A 93 -10.99 -3.92 -13.49
N LYS A 94 -11.74 -4.79 -12.80
CA LYS A 94 -13.04 -5.31 -13.25
C LYS A 94 -14.09 -4.20 -13.45
N ASP A 95 -13.89 -3.05 -12.81
CA ASP A 95 -14.68 -1.82 -12.97
C ASP A 95 -14.28 -0.97 -14.20
N GLY A 96 -13.35 -1.45 -15.04
CA GLY A 96 -12.83 -0.74 -16.22
C GLY A 96 -11.76 0.30 -15.91
N SER A 97 -11.44 0.53 -14.64
CA SER A 97 -10.45 1.55 -14.25
C SER A 97 -9.02 1.05 -14.45
N LYS A 98 -8.19 1.88 -15.10
CA LYS A 98 -6.78 1.57 -15.38
C LYS A 98 -5.90 1.96 -14.20
N THR A 99 -5.26 0.98 -13.58
CA THR A 99 -4.33 1.20 -12.46
C THR A 99 -2.92 0.83 -12.89
N LYS A 100 -1.94 1.70 -12.59
CA LYS A 100 -0.53 1.33 -12.65
C LYS A 100 -0.06 1.00 -11.24
N ILE A 101 0.65 -0.10 -11.08
CA ILE A 101 1.23 -0.48 -9.79
C ILE A 101 2.59 0.21 -9.69
N ILE A 102 2.73 1.10 -8.70
CA ILE A 102 3.96 1.85 -8.46
C ILE A 102 4.65 1.25 -7.24
N GLN A 103 5.79 0.59 -7.46
CA GLN A 103 6.83 0.51 -6.43
C GLN A 103 7.90 1.57 -6.72
N GLY A 104 8.05 2.53 -5.80
CA GLY A 104 8.98 3.66 -5.91
C GLY A 104 8.39 4.93 -5.28
N SER A 105 9.17 6.00 -5.20
CA SER A 105 8.64 7.32 -4.83
C SER A 105 7.65 7.77 -5.89
N THR A 106 6.41 8.09 -5.49
CA THR A 106 5.48 8.75 -6.42
C THR A 106 6.09 10.06 -6.92
N ASN A 107 5.65 10.60 -8.06
CA ASN A 107 6.09 11.92 -8.53
C ASN A 107 5.89 13.02 -7.46
N ALA A 108 4.95 12.85 -6.53
CA ALA A 108 4.77 13.73 -5.37
C ALA A 108 5.87 13.52 -4.32
N THR A 109 6.14 12.26 -3.94
CA THR A 109 7.20 11.89 -2.99
C THR A 109 8.58 12.30 -3.50
N GLU A 110 8.84 12.16 -4.80
CA GLU A 110 10.09 12.55 -5.45
C GLU A 110 10.27 14.08 -5.51
N ARG A 111 9.17 14.82 -5.78
CA ARG A 111 9.14 16.29 -5.67
C ARG A 111 9.44 16.75 -4.25
N THR A 112 8.82 16.12 -3.24
CA THR A 112 9.08 16.43 -1.83
C THR A 112 10.53 16.16 -1.46
N ARG A 113 11.12 15.03 -1.90
CA ARG A 113 12.54 14.71 -1.70
C ARG A 113 13.44 15.79 -2.29
N LYS A 114 13.23 16.16 -3.56
CA LYS A 114 13.99 17.22 -4.25
C LYS A 114 13.88 18.57 -3.53
N ARG A 115 12.71 18.88 -2.97
CA ARG A 115 12.48 20.12 -2.21
C ARG A 115 13.27 20.15 -0.89
N ILE A 116 13.27 19.04 -0.15
CA ILE A 116 14.03 18.88 1.10
C ILE A 116 15.54 18.96 0.82
N GLU A 117 15.99 18.29 -0.23
CA GLU A 117 17.39 18.28 -0.65
C GLU A 117 17.90 19.69 -1.04
N LYS A 118 17.10 20.44 -1.81
CA LYS A 118 17.38 21.85 -2.13
C LYS A 118 17.44 22.72 -0.88
N GLN A 119 16.56 22.48 0.09
CA GLN A 119 16.57 23.21 1.36
C GLN A 119 17.82 22.90 2.20
N LYS A 120 18.24 21.62 2.26
CA LYS A 120 19.47 21.19 2.93
C LYS A 120 20.71 21.82 2.30
N ASN A 121 20.80 21.79 0.97
CA ASN A 121 21.92 22.40 0.24
C ASN A 121 22.00 23.92 0.45
N ARG A 122 20.85 24.61 0.51
CA ARG A 122 20.80 26.05 0.83
C ARG A 122 21.21 26.36 2.27
N ARG A 123 20.93 25.48 3.24
CA ARG A 123 21.41 25.63 4.62
C ARG A 123 22.92 25.41 4.69
N ASN A 124 23.43 24.38 4.00
CA ASN A 124 24.87 24.08 3.94
C ASN A 124 25.69 25.16 3.25
N SER A 125 25.18 25.77 2.17
CA SER A 125 25.89 26.88 1.51
C SER A 125 25.95 28.13 2.38
N LYS A 126 24.88 28.44 3.13
CA LYS A 126 24.85 29.55 4.10
C LYS A 126 25.77 29.32 5.29
N SER A 127 25.88 28.09 5.79
CA SER A 127 26.79 27.78 6.90
C SER A 127 28.26 27.85 6.47
N MET A 128 28.57 27.39 5.25
CA MET A 128 29.91 27.52 4.65
C MET A 128 30.33 28.98 4.45
N THR A 129 29.41 29.85 4.00
CA THR A 129 29.70 31.29 3.84
C THR A 129 29.87 32.00 5.19
N LYS A 130 29.14 31.60 6.24
CA LYS A 130 29.37 32.12 7.59
C LYS A 130 30.73 31.70 8.17
N ARG A 131 31.19 30.48 7.88
CA ARG A 131 32.53 30.00 8.30
C ARG A 131 33.69 30.69 7.58
N LYS A 132 33.48 31.20 6.38
CA LYS A 132 34.51 31.85 5.55
C LYS A 132 34.67 33.35 5.77
N ARG A 133 33.85 33.99 6.63
CA ARG A 133 34.09 35.38 7.00
C ARG A 133 35.15 35.41 8.11
N PRO A 134 36.38 35.89 7.86
CA PRO A 134 37.30 36.14 8.96
C PRO A 134 36.62 37.15 9.88
N HIS A 135 36.71 36.89 11.19
CA HIS A 135 36.31 37.88 12.19
C HIS A 135 37.13 39.13 11.87
N LYS A 136 36.46 40.24 11.58
CA LYS A 136 37.17 41.52 11.44
C LYS A 136 37.61 41.85 12.86
N SER A 137 38.89 41.62 13.15
CA SER A 137 39.57 42.07 14.36
C SER A 137 39.46 43.59 14.50
#